data_AF-A0A840IY11-F1
#
_entry.id   AF-A0A840IY11-F1
#
_cell.length_a   1.000
_cell.length_b   1.000
_cell.length_c   1.000
_cell.angle_alpha   90.00
_cell.angle_beta   90.00
_cell.angle_gamma   90.00
#
_symmetry.space_group_name_H-M   'P 1'
#
loop_
_entity.id
_entity.type
_entity.pdbx_description
1 polymer ?
#
loop_
_entity_poly.entity_id
_entity_poly.type
_entity_poly.pdbx_seq_one_letter_code
_entity_poly.pdbx_strand_id
1 'polypeptide(L)'
;MGNDQSSGTDQSSGDEQPPDGRAGYLSPEEQALRDRQDKQYNEAMNTAGTHIYQRRAAEDAKVNAAAAGGGFKMDIGAMKSLLPDWQDIADELFSMVRDGRQMKGISKPAEDPASTMQKQAADSHADAYVESLMQQHAYAQGYADQLKQAIAKYEQQDQANTHGLDKQG
;
A
#
# COMPACT_ATOMS: atom_id res chain seq x y z
N MET A 1 -17.19 -53.47 -17.11
CA MET A 1 -18.33 -54.25 -17.65
C MET A 1 -19.55 -53.78 -16.86
N GLY A 2 -20.33 -52.83 -17.36
CA GLY A 2 -21.43 -53.01 -18.31
C GLY A 2 -22.74 -52.69 -17.57
N ASN A 3 -23.27 -51.47 -17.76
CA ASN A 3 -24.62 -51.15 -18.30
C ASN A 3 -25.80 -51.61 -17.44
N ASP A 4 -26.71 -50.68 -17.09
CA ASP A 4 -27.98 -50.57 -17.82
C ASP A 4 -28.80 -49.31 -17.46
N GLN A 5 -29.64 -48.92 -18.41
CA GLN A 5 -30.49 -47.73 -18.49
C GLN A 5 -31.88 -47.97 -17.86
N SER A 6 -32.55 -46.90 -17.43
CA SER A 6 -34.01 -46.83 -17.23
C SER A 6 -34.40 -45.34 -17.29
N SER A 7 -34.96 -44.80 -18.37
CA SER A 7 -36.25 -45.01 -19.08
C SER A 7 -37.38 -44.09 -18.56
N GLY A 8 -38.06 -43.42 -19.49
CA GLY A 8 -39.23 -42.56 -19.29
C GLY A 8 -39.10 -41.28 -20.12
N THR A 9 -39.21 -41.28 -21.45
CA THR A 9 -40.33 -41.61 -22.37
C THR A 9 -41.46 -40.56 -22.39
N ASP A 10 -41.71 -40.10 -23.62
CA ASP A 10 -42.91 -39.45 -24.18
C ASP A 10 -43.28 -38.02 -23.77
N GLN A 11 -43.83 -37.18 -24.66
CA GLN A 11 -43.83 -36.96 -26.12
C GLN A 11 -44.87 -35.83 -26.30
N SER A 12 -44.79 -35.16 -27.44
CA SER A 12 -45.88 -34.37 -28.06
C SER A 12 -46.04 -32.92 -27.57
N SER A 13 -46.27 -31.90 -28.40
CA SER A 13 -46.18 -31.62 -29.84
C SER A 13 -46.57 -30.14 -29.93
N GLY A 14 -45.96 -29.34 -30.81
CA GLY A 14 -46.49 -28.02 -31.12
C GLY A 14 -45.43 -27.06 -31.63
N ASP A 15 -45.46 -26.86 -32.94
CA ASP A 15 -44.65 -25.96 -33.74
C ASP A 15 -44.57 -24.51 -33.23
N GLU A 16 -43.36 -23.94 -33.22
CA GLU A 16 -43.12 -22.60 -33.77
C GLU A 16 -41.66 -22.50 -34.21
N GLN A 17 -41.48 -22.34 -35.52
CA GLN A 17 -40.20 -22.16 -36.21
C GLN A 17 -39.36 -21.04 -35.56
N PRO A 18 -38.05 -21.22 -35.37
CA PRO A 18 -37.17 -20.09 -35.09
C PRO A 18 -37.02 -19.27 -36.39
N PRO A 19 -37.28 -17.95 -36.41
CA PRO A 19 -36.87 -17.16 -37.55
C PRO A 19 -35.34 -17.02 -37.51
N ASP A 20 -34.73 -17.51 -38.59
CA ASP A 20 -33.37 -17.20 -39.03
C ASP A 20 -33.08 -15.70 -38.93
N GLY A 21 -31.96 -15.34 -38.28
CA GLY A 21 -31.62 -13.93 -38.07
C GLY A 21 -30.20 -13.67 -37.58
N ARG A 22 -29.22 -13.89 -38.47
CA ARG A 22 -27.92 -13.18 -38.64
C ARG A 22 -27.16 -12.67 -37.40
N ALA A 23 -25.89 -13.08 -37.35
CA ALA A 23 -24.81 -12.45 -36.59
C ALA A 23 -24.88 -10.90 -36.53
N GLY A 24 -24.86 -10.36 -35.32
CA GLY A 24 -24.32 -9.02 -35.05
C GLY A 24 -25.27 -7.82 -35.01
N TYR A 25 -26.58 -7.96 -35.23
CA TYR A 25 -27.52 -6.82 -35.18
C TYR A 25 -28.43 -6.88 -33.95
N LEU A 26 -28.11 -6.11 -32.91
CA LEU A 26 -29.11 -5.74 -31.89
C LEU A 26 -30.20 -4.89 -32.56
N SER A 27 -31.46 -5.15 -32.22
CA SER A 27 -32.56 -4.31 -32.71
C SER A 27 -32.40 -2.87 -32.17
N PRO A 28 -32.79 -1.82 -32.92
CA PRO A 28 -32.64 -0.43 -32.48
C PRO A 28 -33.31 -0.14 -31.13
N GLU A 29 -34.40 -0.84 -30.83
CA GLU A 29 -35.11 -0.72 -29.55
C GLU A 29 -34.33 -1.35 -28.39
N GLU A 30 -33.71 -2.51 -28.62
CA GLU A 30 -32.89 -3.20 -27.63
C GLU A 30 -31.56 -2.49 -27.36
N GLN A 31 -31.02 -1.81 -28.38
CA GLN A 31 -29.84 -0.96 -28.26
C GLN A 31 -30.13 0.29 -27.41
N ALA A 32 -31.27 0.95 -27.64
CA ALA A 32 -31.72 2.08 -26.84
C ALA A 32 -32.04 1.72 -25.38
N LEU A 33 -32.36 0.46 -25.09
CA LEU A 33 -32.57 -0.04 -23.74
C LEU A 33 -31.23 -0.22 -23.01
N ARG A 34 -30.25 -0.83 -23.69
CA ARG A 34 -28.88 -0.98 -23.15
C ARG A 34 -28.20 0.36 -22.91
N ASP A 35 -28.30 1.29 -23.86
CA ASP A 35 -27.71 2.62 -23.71
C ASP A 35 -28.30 3.40 -22.51
N ARG A 36 -29.59 3.21 -22.22
CA ARG A 36 -30.22 3.80 -21.02
C ARG A 36 -29.70 3.14 -19.74
N GLN A 37 -29.54 1.82 -19.74
CA GLN A 37 -29.00 1.09 -18.60
C GLN A 37 -27.53 1.46 -18.33
N ASP A 38 -26.71 1.55 -19.36
CA ASP A 38 -25.29 1.92 -19.26
C ASP A 38 -25.11 3.36 -18.77
N LYS A 39 -25.97 4.29 -19.22
CA LYS A 39 -25.98 5.67 -18.70
C LYS A 39 -26.31 5.73 -17.21
N GLN A 40 -27.36 5.03 -16.79
CA GLN A 40 -27.74 4.98 -15.37
C GLN A 40 -26.64 4.34 -14.51
N TYR A 41 -25.98 3.30 -15.01
CA TYR A 41 -24.89 2.63 -14.32
C TYR A 41 -23.64 3.53 -14.20
N ASN A 42 -23.26 4.21 -15.30
CA ASN A 42 -22.14 5.14 -15.30
C ASN A 42 -22.39 6.35 -14.39
N GLU A 43 -23.59 6.91 -14.39
CA GLU A 43 -23.96 8.01 -13.50
C GLU A 43 -23.91 7.60 -12.02
N ALA A 44 -24.44 6.42 -11.69
CA ALA A 44 -24.40 5.86 -10.33
C ALA A 44 -22.97 5.55 -9.87
N MET A 45 -22.10 5.02 -10.74
CA MET A 45 -20.69 4.82 -10.42
C MET A 45 -19.94 6.14 -10.21
N ASN A 46 -20.26 7.17 -10.99
CA ASN A 46 -19.63 8.49 -10.86
C ASN A 46 -20.06 9.19 -9.55
N THR A 47 -21.34 9.10 -9.18
CA THR A 47 -21.83 9.60 -7.88
C THR A 47 -21.30 8.78 -6.71
N ALA A 48 -21.29 7.45 -6.80
CA ALA A 48 -20.74 6.60 -5.74
C ALA A 48 -19.24 6.87 -5.55
N GLY A 49 -18.47 7.02 -6.63
CA GLY A 49 -17.05 7.37 -6.59
C GLY A 49 -16.82 8.72 -5.90
N THR A 50 -17.53 9.77 -6.34
CA THR A 50 -17.40 11.11 -5.75
C THR A 50 -17.81 11.17 -4.27
N HIS A 51 -18.86 10.45 -3.86
CA HIS A 51 -19.24 10.33 -2.44
C HIS A 51 -18.20 9.59 -1.60
N ILE A 52 -17.53 8.57 -2.14
CA ILE A 52 -16.44 7.86 -1.44
C ILE A 52 -15.24 8.80 -1.22
N TYR A 53 -14.85 9.60 -2.22
CA TYR A 53 -13.77 10.57 -2.07
C TYR A 53 -14.10 11.66 -1.06
N GLN A 54 -15.32 12.21 -1.09
CA GLN A 54 -15.76 13.24 -0.13
C GLN A 54 -15.83 12.70 1.30
N ARG A 55 -16.28 11.46 1.48
CA ARG A 55 -16.32 10.81 2.80
C ARG A 55 -14.91 10.59 3.36
N ARG A 56 -13.97 10.10 2.54
CA ARG A 56 -12.56 9.97 2.96
C ARG A 56 -11.92 11.31 3.31
N ALA A 57 -12.13 12.34 2.49
CA ALA A 57 -11.62 13.68 2.79
C ALA A 57 -12.18 14.24 4.11
N ALA A 58 -13.47 13.99 4.41
CA ALA A 58 -14.09 14.39 5.66
C ALA A 58 -13.59 13.56 6.87
N GLU A 59 -13.35 12.26 6.68
CA GLU A 59 -12.76 11.39 7.69
C GLU A 59 -11.30 11.78 8.00
N ASP A 60 -10.49 12.04 6.97
CA ASP A 60 -9.11 12.52 7.09
C ASP A 60 -9.05 13.89 7.76
N ALA A 61 -9.96 14.81 7.39
CA ALA A 61 -10.08 16.11 8.05
C ALA A 61 -10.47 15.96 9.53
N LYS A 62 -11.35 15.01 9.86
CA LYS A 62 -11.76 14.73 11.25
C LYS A 62 -10.64 14.09 12.07
N VAL A 63 -9.86 13.18 11.50
CA VAL A 63 -8.69 12.57 12.13
C VAL A 63 -7.60 13.61 12.36
N ASN A 64 -7.30 14.44 11.35
CA ASN A 64 -6.34 15.53 11.47
C ASN A 64 -6.78 16.59 12.50
N ALA A 65 -8.08 16.91 12.55
CA ALA A 65 -8.63 17.82 13.56
C ALA A 65 -8.61 17.21 14.97
N ALA A 66 -8.85 15.91 15.11
CA ALA A 66 -8.73 15.21 16.39
C ALA A 66 -7.27 15.13 16.87
N ALA A 67 -6.31 14.96 15.95
CA ALA A 67 -4.88 15.02 16.24
C ALA A 67 -4.43 16.44 16.64
N ALA A 68 -5.11 17.49 16.16
CA ALA A 68 -4.81 18.87 16.51
C ALA A 68 -5.44 19.33 17.84
N GLY A 69 -6.45 18.62 18.38
CA GLY A 69 -7.24 19.06 19.53
C GLY A 69 -7.09 18.23 20.82
N GLY A 70 -6.42 17.08 20.79
CA GLY A 70 -6.24 16.21 21.95
C GLY A 70 -4.93 16.47 22.68
N GLY A 71 -4.99 16.85 23.96
CA GLY A 71 -3.87 17.20 24.83
C GLY A 71 -2.88 16.07 25.16
N PHE A 72 -2.28 15.44 24.16
CA PHE A 72 -1.08 14.66 24.34
C PHE A 72 0.09 15.62 24.59
N LYS A 73 0.48 15.81 25.85
CA LYS A 73 1.75 16.47 26.17
C LYS A 73 2.86 15.54 25.70
N MET A 74 3.36 15.78 24.51
CA MET A 74 4.51 15.04 23.98
C MET A 74 5.72 15.42 24.83
N ASP A 75 6.33 14.45 25.50
CA ASP A 75 7.50 14.68 26.36
C ASP A 75 8.71 15.00 25.48
N ILE A 76 9.01 16.29 25.35
CA ILE A 76 10.16 16.78 24.57
C ILE A 76 11.47 16.22 25.12
N GLY A 77 11.57 16.01 26.43
CA GLY A 77 12.74 15.41 27.07
C GLY A 77 12.95 13.99 26.58
N ALA A 78 11.89 13.17 26.58
CA ALA A 78 11.92 11.81 26.05
C ALA A 78 12.21 11.76 24.54
N MET A 79 11.65 12.68 23.76
CA MET A 79 11.95 12.75 22.32
C MET A 79 13.42 13.13 22.06
N LYS A 80 13.96 14.10 22.81
CA LYS A 80 15.37 14.51 22.71
C LYS A 80 16.33 13.42 23.17
N SER A 81 15.95 12.60 24.16
CA SER A 81 16.79 11.48 24.59
C SER A 81 16.78 10.32 23.60
N LEU A 82 15.64 10.04 22.95
CA LEU A 82 15.52 8.94 21.97
C LEU A 82 16.10 9.29 20.60
N LEU A 83 16.13 10.57 20.23
CA LEU A 83 16.63 11.01 18.94
C LEU A 83 18.05 10.49 18.62
N PRO A 84 19.07 10.68 19.48
CA PRO A 84 20.42 10.17 19.18
C PRO A 84 20.43 8.65 19.01
N ASP A 85 19.71 7.89 19.84
CA ASP A 85 19.66 6.43 19.74
C ASP A 85 19.15 5.96 18.37
N TRP A 86 18.08 6.59 17.86
CA TRP A 86 17.54 6.26 16.53
C TRP A 86 18.46 6.68 15.39
N GLN A 87 19.23 7.76 15.56
CA GLN A 87 20.24 8.17 14.58
C GLN A 87 21.41 7.18 14.57
N ASP A 88 21.89 6.77 15.74
CA ASP A 88 22.97 5.80 15.85
C ASP A 88 22.57 4.45 15.23
N ILE A 89 21.34 4.00 15.46
CA ILE A 89 20.79 2.79 14.81
C ILE A 89 20.76 2.96 13.29
N ALA A 90 20.31 4.10 12.77
CA ALA A 90 20.30 4.35 11.33
C ALA A 90 21.73 4.33 10.76
N ASP A 91 22.67 5.00 11.41
CA ASP A 91 24.07 5.05 10.97
C ASP A 91 24.72 3.66 10.98
N GLU A 92 24.46 2.84 12.00
CA GLU A 92 24.94 1.46 12.08
C GLU A 92 24.35 0.60 10.95
N LEU A 93 23.04 0.66 10.73
CA LEU A 93 22.38 -0.05 9.64
C LEU A 93 22.93 0.37 8.26
N PHE A 94 23.22 1.66 8.08
CA PHE A 94 23.85 2.16 6.86
C PHE A 94 25.26 1.57 6.65
N SER A 95 26.06 1.47 7.72
CA SER A 95 27.35 0.78 7.67
C SER A 95 27.19 -0.69 7.30
N MET A 96 26.23 -1.38 7.91
CA MET A 96 25.97 -2.80 7.62
C MET A 96 25.51 -3.03 6.17
N VAL A 97 24.77 -2.09 5.56
CA VAL A 97 24.43 -2.14 4.13
C VAL A 97 25.69 -2.11 3.27
N ARG A 98 26.65 -1.23 3.59
CA ARG A 98 27.92 -1.14 2.86
C ARG A 98 28.70 -2.44 2.96
N ASP A 99 28.81 -3.01 4.16
CA ASP A 99 29.56 -4.23 4.40
C ASP A 99 28.87 -5.44 3.76
N GLY A 100 27.54 -5.49 3.81
CA GLY A 100 26.75 -6.53 3.14
C GLY A 100 26.92 -6.53 1.62
N ARG A 101 27.04 -5.35 1.00
CA ARG A 101 27.34 -5.24 -0.44
C ARG A 101 28.73 -5.79 -0.79
N GLN A 102 29.70 -5.72 0.12
CA GLN A 102 31.04 -6.28 -0.11
C GLN A 102 31.03 -7.82 -0.12
N MET A 103 30.09 -8.47 0.58
CA MET A 103 29.99 -9.93 0.62
C MET A 103 29.77 -10.56 -0.78
N LYS A 104 29.12 -9.84 -1.69
CA LYS A 104 28.93 -10.28 -3.09
C LYS A 104 30.24 -10.36 -3.88
N GLY A 105 31.27 -9.64 -3.44
CA GLY A 105 32.60 -9.65 -4.06
C GLY A 105 33.40 -10.92 -3.80
N ILE A 106 32.96 -11.81 -2.90
CA ILE A 106 33.67 -13.04 -2.57
C ILE A 106 33.62 -14.00 -3.76
N SER A 107 34.78 -14.45 -4.24
CA SER A 107 34.90 -15.43 -5.32
C SER A 107 34.50 -16.83 -4.85
N LYS A 108 34.00 -17.64 -5.77
CA LYS A 108 33.79 -19.07 -5.49
C LYS A 108 35.13 -19.77 -5.23
N PRO A 109 35.17 -20.79 -4.34
CA PRO A 109 36.42 -21.44 -3.96
C PRO A 109 37.01 -22.33 -5.06
N ALA A 110 36.19 -22.84 -5.98
CA ALA A 110 36.64 -23.63 -7.13
C ALA A 110 35.65 -23.52 -8.32
N GLU A 111 36.07 -23.99 -9.50
CA GLU A 111 35.29 -23.97 -10.74
C GLU A 111 34.29 -25.14 -10.89
N ASP A 112 34.11 -25.93 -9.83
CA ASP A 112 33.16 -27.05 -9.85
C ASP A 112 31.69 -26.59 -9.72
N PRO A 113 30.72 -27.44 -10.11
CA PRO A 113 29.30 -27.10 -10.01
C PRO A 113 28.82 -26.80 -8.58
N ALA A 114 29.33 -27.49 -7.56
CA ALA A 114 28.90 -27.28 -6.18
C ALA A 114 29.37 -25.92 -5.65
N SER A 115 30.63 -25.55 -5.92
CA SER A 115 31.16 -24.21 -5.61
C SER A 115 30.37 -23.10 -6.29
N THR A 116 29.97 -23.33 -7.55
CA THR A 116 29.13 -22.38 -8.29
C THR A 116 27.74 -22.21 -7.67
N MET A 117 27.08 -23.32 -7.30
CA MET A 117 25.78 -23.29 -6.63
C MET A 117 25.84 -22.60 -5.26
N GLN A 118 26.87 -22.89 -4.45
CA GLN A 118 27.04 -22.25 -3.15
C GLN A 118 27.28 -20.74 -3.28
N LYS A 119 28.09 -20.32 -4.26
CA LYS A 119 28.30 -18.90 -4.55
C LYS A 119 26.97 -18.21 -4.92
N GLN A 120 26.16 -18.81 -5.79
CA GLN A 120 24.86 -18.26 -6.16
C GLN A 120 23.91 -18.14 -4.97
N ALA A 121 23.89 -19.14 -4.08
CA ALA A 121 23.09 -19.10 -2.86
C ALA A 121 23.58 -18.00 -1.90
N ALA A 122 24.90 -17.87 -1.73
CA ALA A 122 25.51 -16.82 -0.91
C ALA A 122 25.19 -15.42 -1.45
N ASP A 123 25.25 -15.23 -2.77
CA ASP A 123 24.91 -13.96 -3.41
C ASP A 123 23.43 -13.61 -3.22
N SER A 124 22.54 -14.59 -3.39
CA SER A 124 21.10 -14.41 -3.20
C SER A 124 20.78 -14.05 -1.74
N HIS A 125 21.47 -14.69 -0.79
CA HIS A 125 21.34 -14.36 0.63
C HIS A 125 21.88 -12.95 0.93
N ALA A 126 23.03 -12.57 0.37
CA ALA A 126 23.59 -11.24 0.54
C ALA A 126 22.63 -10.15 0.00
N ASP A 127 21.97 -10.40 -1.15
CA ASP A 127 20.97 -9.49 -1.70
C ASP A 127 19.77 -9.32 -0.78
N ALA A 128 19.18 -10.42 -0.30
CA ALA A 128 18.05 -10.37 0.63
C ALA A 128 18.41 -9.70 1.96
N TYR A 129 19.63 -9.93 2.46
CA TYR A 129 20.13 -9.30 3.67
C TYR A 129 20.28 -7.79 3.50
N VAL A 130 20.90 -7.34 2.40
CA VAL A 130 21.06 -5.92 2.10
C VAL A 130 19.70 -5.23 1.93
N GLU A 131 18.75 -5.87 1.26
CA GLU A 131 17.39 -5.35 1.11
C GLU A 131 16.70 -5.16 2.47
N SER A 132 16.81 -6.15 3.35
CA SER A 132 16.26 -6.07 4.72
C SER A 132 16.88 -4.92 5.51
N LEU A 133 18.22 -4.77 5.45
CA LEU A 133 18.91 -3.68 6.13
C LEU A 133 18.48 -2.30 5.58
N MET A 134 18.26 -2.18 4.28
CA MET A 134 17.78 -0.93 3.69
C MET A 134 16.38 -0.56 4.18
N GLN A 135 15.49 -1.54 4.34
CA GLN A 135 14.15 -1.32 4.92
C GLN A 135 14.23 -0.88 6.38
N GLN A 136 15.08 -1.55 7.18
CA GLN A 136 15.30 -1.20 8.58
C GLN A 136 15.90 0.20 8.73
N HIS A 137 16.88 0.54 7.89
CA HIS A 137 17.50 1.86 7.85
C HIS A 137 16.46 2.94 7.53
N ALA A 138 15.64 2.73 6.49
CA ALA A 138 14.61 3.68 6.10
C ALA A 138 13.60 3.93 7.23
N TYR A 139 13.25 2.88 7.97
CA TYR A 139 12.39 3.00 9.15
C TYR A 139 13.05 3.81 10.27
N ALA A 140 14.28 3.45 10.66
CA ALA A 140 15.01 4.13 11.74
C ALA A 140 15.25 5.62 11.42
N GLN A 141 15.72 5.91 10.20
CA GLN A 141 15.91 7.28 9.73
C GLN A 141 14.58 8.04 9.71
N GLY A 142 13.51 7.44 9.18
CA GLY A 142 12.19 8.06 9.15
C GLY A 142 11.68 8.39 10.55
N TYR A 143 11.91 7.52 11.53
CA TYR A 143 11.55 7.77 12.92
C TYR A 143 12.34 8.94 13.53
N ALA A 144 13.66 8.96 13.33
CA ALA A 144 14.52 10.07 13.77
C ALA A 144 14.09 11.41 13.14
N ASP A 145 13.71 11.42 11.86
CA ASP A 145 13.24 12.62 11.17
C ASP A 145 11.90 13.11 11.72
N GLN A 146 10.97 12.20 12.07
CA GLN A 146 9.72 12.58 12.74
C GLN A 146 9.97 13.15 14.14
N LEU A 147 10.90 12.57 14.91
CA LEU A 147 11.30 13.13 16.21
C LEU A 147 11.86 14.55 16.06
N LYS A 148 12.76 14.78 15.10
CA LYS A 148 13.29 16.13 14.81
C LYS A 148 12.19 17.12 14.48
N GLN A 149 11.25 16.74 13.61
CA GLN A 149 10.12 17.59 13.23
C GLN A 149 9.20 17.88 14.41
N ALA A 150 8.92 16.89 15.26
CA ALA A 150 8.10 17.07 16.45
C ALA A 150 8.78 18.02 17.45
N ILE A 151 10.06 17.80 17.76
CA ILE A 151 10.85 18.68 18.65
C ILE A 151 10.82 20.12 18.13
N ALA A 152 11.11 20.32 16.84
CA ALA A 152 11.13 21.66 16.24
C ALA A 152 9.76 22.37 16.33
N LYS A 153 8.66 21.66 16.07
CA LYS A 153 7.30 22.21 16.19
C LYS A 153 6.99 22.63 17.62
N TYR A 154 7.35 21.81 18.60
CA TYR A 154 7.15 22.12 20.01
C TYR A 154 7.96 23.34 20.46
N GLU A 155 9.24 23.40 20.08
CA GLU A 155 10.10 24.54 20.43
C GLU A 155 9.60 25.86 19.82
N GLN A 156 9.08 25.83 18.58
CA GLN A 156 8.47 26.99 17.94
C GLN A 156 7.18 27.44 18.64
N GLN A 157 6.34 26.50 19.08
CA GLN A 157 5.11 26.80 19.82
C GLN A 157 5.41 27.42 21.19
N ASP A 158 6.39 26.88 21.93
CA ASP A 158 6.79 27.44 23.23
C ASP A 158 7.37 28.85 23.09
N GLN A 159 8.18 29.11 22.04
CA GLN A 159 8.69 30.45 21.74
C GLN A 159 7.57 31.44 21.38
N ALA A 160 6.58 31.02 20.59
CA ALA A 160 5.45 31.88 20.23
C ALA A 160 4.58 32.23 21.45
N ASN A 161 4.34 31.26 22.34
CA ASN A 161 3.56 31.46 23.56
C ASN A 161 4.28 32.38 24.56
N THR A 162 5.59 32.23 24.74
CA THR A 162 6.39 33.10 25.62
C THR A 162 6.47 34.53 25.10
N HIS A 163 6.67 34.75 23.80
CA HIS A 163 6.64 36.10 23.20
C HIS A 163 5.26 36.78 23.27
N GLY A 164 4.17 36.01 23.25
CA GLY A 164 2.81 36.55 23.39
C GLY A 164 2.53 37.06 24.80
N LEU A 165 3.05 36.38 25.82
CA LEU A 165 2.89 36.77 27.23
C LEU A 165 3.71 38.01 27.59
N ASP A 166 4.94 38.13 27.09
CA ASP A 166 5.80 39.31 27.33
C ASP A 166 5.26 40.61 26.71
N LYS A 167 4.37 40.53 25.70
CA LYS A 167 3.76 41.72 25.08
C LYS A 167 2.50 42.23 25.78
N GLN A 168 1.98 41.51 26.77
CA GLN A 168 0.77 41.88 27.51
C GLN A 168 1.01 42.22 28.99
N GLY A 169 2.25 42.16 29.46
CA GLY A 169 2.68 42.69 30.77
C GLY A 169 3.19 44.12 30.68
#